data_AF-A0A0H4A5M6-F1
#
_entry.id   AF-A0A0H4A5M6-F1
#
_cell.length_a   1.000
_cell.length_b   1.000
_cell.length_c   1.000
_cell.angle_alpha   90.00
_cell.angle_beta   90.00
_cell.angle_gamma   90.00
#
_symmetry.space_group_name_H-M   'P 1'
#
loop_
_entity.id
_entity.type
_entity.pdbx_description
1 polymer ?
#
loop_
_entity_poly.entity_id
_entity_poly.type
_entity_poly.pdbx_seq_one_letter_code
_entity_poly.pdbx_strand_id
1 'polypeptide(L)'
;ALAKLEPGEVVLDLGSGGGIDVLLSARRVGPTGKAYGLDMTDEMLELARKNQRESGLTNVEFLKGQIEAIPLPDDTVDVIVSNCVINLSADKDRVLREAFRVLKPGGR
;
A
#
# COMPACT_ATOMS: atom_id res chain seq x y z
N ALA A 1 3.54 15.96 -5.09
CA ALA A 1 2.09 15.91 -5.33
C ALA A 1 1.61 14.52 -4.92
N LEU A 2 0.61 14.40 -4.05
CA LEU A 2 -0.03 13.11 -3.77
C LEU A 2 -0.73 12.62 -5.04
N ALA A 3 -0.64 11.33 -5.37
CA ALA A 3 -1.36 10.75 -6.48
C ALA A 3 -2.86 11.11 -6.36
N LYS A 4 -3.49 11.48 -7.48
CA LYS A 4 -4.93 11.80 -7.48
C LYS A 4 -5.71 10.51 -7.26
N LEU A 5 -6.05 10.18 -6.02
CA LEU A 5 -6.89 9.03 -5.68
C LEU A 5 -8.37 9.35 -5.94
N GLU A 6 -9.08 8.38 -6.53
CA GLU A 6 -10.50 8.44 -6.85
C GLU A 6 -11.31 7.49 -5.95
N PRO A 7 -12.58 7.80 -5.67
CA PRO A 7 -13.45 6.91 -4.90
C PRO A 7 -13.57 5.51 -5.54
N GLY A 8 -13.49 4.46 -4.72
CA GLY A 8 -13.59 3.07 -5.17
C GLY A 8 -12.27 2.43 -5.61
N GLU A 9 -11.18 3.20 -5.75
CA GLU A 9 -9.87 2.64 -6.10
C GLU A 9 -9.30 1.75 -4.97
N VAL A 10 -8.49 0.77 -5.39
CA VAL A 10 -7.64 -0.05 -4.53
C VAL A 10 -6.22 0.49 -4.58
N VAL A 11 -5.68 0.90 -3.43
CA VAL A 11 -4.35 1.51 -3.31
C VAL A 11 -3.41 0.57 -2.57
N LEU A 12 -2.15 0.49 -3.00
CA LEU A 12 -1.07 -0.16 -2.26
C LEU A 12 0.04 0.84 -1.93
N ASP A 13 0.39 0.95 -0.66
CA ASP A 13 1.54 1.70 -0.17
C ASP A 13 2.72 0.76 0.10
N LEU A 14 3.82 0.97 -0.63
CA LEU A 14 5.06 0.22 -0.47
C LEU A 14 5.92 0.85 0.63
N GLY A 15 6.16 0.09 1.70
CA GLY A 15 6.92 0.56 2.87
C GLY A 15 6.06 1.45 3.77
N SER A 16 4.90 0.97 4.16
CA SER A 16 3.87 1.79 4.80
C SER A 16 4.25 2.32 6.20
N GLY A 17 5.26 1.75 6.84
CA GLY A 17 5.67 2.13 8.21
C GLY A 17 4.48 2.09 9.18
N GLY A 18 4.31 3.15 9.97
CA GLY A 18 3.17 3.32 10.86
C GLY A 18 1.81 3.57 10.18
N GLY A 19 1.74 3.52 8.85
CA GLY A 19 0.49 3.45 8.08
C GLY A 19 -0.23 4.77 7.84
N ILE A 20 0.38 5.93 8.12
CA ILE A 20 -0.29 7.23 7.97
C ILE A 20 -0.79 7.47 6.54
N ASP A 21 0.04 7.22 5.53
CA ASP A 21 -0.31 7.41 4.13
C ASP A 21 -1.40 6.43 3.67
N VAL A 22 -1.41 5.20 4.21
CA VAL A 22 -2.47 4.21 3.99
C VAL A 22 -3.81 4.69 4.54
N LEU A 23 -3.83 5.24 5.75
CA LEU A 23 -5.06 5.75 6.37
C LEU A 23 -5.59 6.99 5.63
N LEU A 24 -4.71 7.86 5.15
CA LEU A 24 -5.09 8.99 4.30
C LEU A 24 -5.66 8.52 2.95
N SER A 25 -5.03 7.52 2.35
CA SER A 25 -5.48 6.90 1.09
C SER A 25 -6.86 6.28 1.25
N ALA A 26 -7.08 5.51 2.33
CA ALA A 26 -8.35 4.89 2.65
C ALA A 26 -9.51 5.89 2.83
N ARG A 27 -9.23 7.04 3.46
CA ARG A 27 -10.23 8.13 3.56
C ARG A 27 -10.57 8.69 2.18
N ARG A 28 -9.59 8.78 1.28
CA ARG A 28 -9.77 9.41 -0.03
C ARG A 28 -10.46 8.53 -1.04
N VAL A 29 -10.17 7.23 -1.06
CA VAL A 29 -10.89 6.25 -1.90
C VAL A 29 -12.29 5.92 -1.36
N GLY A 30 -12.59 6.33 -0.13
CA GLY A 30 -13.91 6.19 0.48
C GLY A 30 -14.28 4.74 0.80
N PRO A 31 -15.50 4.50 1.32
CA PRO A 31 -15.90 3.21 1.88
C PRO A 31 -16.02 2.08 0.85
N THR A 32 -16.09 2.41 -0.44
CA THR A 32 -16.14 1.44 -1.54
C THR A 32 -14.75 1.10 -2.09
N GLY A 33 -13.72 1.88 -1.74
CA GLY A 33 -12.33 1.60 -2.09
C GLY A 33 -11.60 0.87 -0.97
N LYS A 34 -10.33 0.56 -1.18
CA LYS A 34 -9.48 -0.15 -0.20
C LYS A 34 -8.06 0.38 -0.23
N ALA A 35 -7.40 0.43 0.93
CA ALA A 35 -5.98 0.74 1.01
C ALA A 35 -5.21 -0.41 1.70
N TYR A 36 -4.14 -0.85 1.06
CA TYR A 36 -3.17 -1.79 1.59
C TYR A 36 -1.90 -1.05 2.00
N GLY A 37 -1.36 -1.41 3.17
CA GLY A 37 0.00 -1.05 3.56
C GLY A 37 0.89 -2.28 3.61
N LEU A 38 2.03 -2.25 2.92
CA LEU A 38 3.03 -3.31 2.97
C LEU A 38 4.25 -2.86 3.77
N ASP A 39 4.60 -3.61 4.81
CA ASP A 39 5.84 -3.41 5.58
C ASP A 39 6.45 -4.76 5.98
N MET A 40 7.77 -4.81 6.12
CA MET A 40 8.48 -6.05 6.46
C MET A 40 8.60 -6.28 7.97
N THR A 41 8.49 -5.23 8.78
CA THR A 41 8.78 -5.27 10.21
C THR A 41 7.52 -5.44 11.04
N ASP A 42 7.56 -6.35 12.02
CA ASP A 42 6.43 -6.56 12.93
C ASP A 42 6.10 -5.30 13.73
N GLU A 43 7.12 -4.56 14.16
CA GLU A 43 6.98 -3.34 14.95
C GLU A 43 6.20 -2.24 14.21
N MET A 44 6.49 -2.00 12.92
CA MET A 44 5.73 -1.05 12.12
C MET A 44 4.30 -1.53 11.87
N LEU A 45 4.10 -2.82 11.62
CA LEU A 45 2.76 -3.38 11.42
C LEU A 45 1.90 -3.31 12.69
N GLU A 46 2.49 -3.51 13.87
CA GLU A 46 1.82 -3.33 15.15
C GLU A 46 1.37 -1.87 15.34
N LEU A 47 2.27 -0.91 15.07
CA LEU A 47 1.97 0.51 15.12
C LEU A 47 0.88 0.88 14.11
N ALA A 48 0.97 0.39 12.87
CA ALA A 48 0.02 0.68 11.81
C ALA A 48 -1.38 0.15 12.13
N ARG A 49 -1.48 -1.08 12.66
CA ARG A 49 -2.75 -1.67 13.12
C ARG A 49 -3.32 -0.93 14.32
N LYS A 50 -2.47 -0.40 15.22
CA LYS A 50 -2.92 0.48 16.30
C LYS A 50 -3.55 1.76 15.73
N ASN A 51 -2.86 2.44 14.82
CA ASN A 51 -3.34 3.65 14.17
C ASN A 51 -4.65 3.40 13.39
N GLN A 52 -4.78 2.25 12.73
CA GLN A 52 -6.03 1.84 12.09
C GLN A 52 -7.19 1.75 13.09
N ARG A 53 -7.00 1.05 14.22
CA ARG A 53 -8.04 0.92 15.26
C ARG A 53 -8.47 2.29 15.78
N GLU A 54 -7.52 3.18 16.03
CA GLU A 54 -7.79 4.54 16.50
C GLU A 54 -8.49 5.41 15.45
N SER A 55 -8.24 5.15 14.16
CA SER A 55 -8.86 5.90 13.05
C SER A 55 -10.33 5.54 12.78
N GLY A 56 -10.77 4.34 13.21
CA GLY A 56 -12.10 3.80 12.91
C GLY A 56 -12.30 3.34 11.45
N LEU A 57 -11.27 3.34 10.61
CA LEU A 57 -11.35 2.94 9.21
C LEU A 57 -11.39 1.41 9.06
N THR A 58 -12.36 0.93 8.29
CA THR A 58 -12.59 -0.51 8.04
C THR A 58 -12.08 -0.98 6.69
N ASN A 59 -11.74 -0.06 5.78
CA ASN A 59 -11.28 -0.32 4.43
C ASN A 59 -9.74 -0.29 4.29
N VAL A 60 -9.05 -0.70 5.35
CA VAL A 60 -7.57 -0.71 5.45
C VAL A 60 -7.08 -2.10 5.80
N GLU A 61 -5.99 -2.54 5.18
CA GLU A 61 -5.34 -3.82 5.51
C GLU A 61 -3.81 -3.69 5.49
N PHE A 62 -3.15 -4.18 6.54
CA PHE A 62 -1.68 -4.17 6.64
C PHE A 62 -1.10 -5.57 6.44
N LEU A 63 -0.29 -5.69 5.39
CA LEU A 63 0.34 -6.92 4.92
C LEU A 63 1.79 -6.96 5.38
N LYS A 64 2.22 -8.14 5.86
CA LYS A 64 3.63 -8.40 6.15
C LYS A 64 4.33 -8.93 4.90
N GLY A 65 5.42 -8.30 4.51
CA GLY A 65 6.21 -8.78 3.38
C GLY A 65 7.27 -7.78 2.94
N GLN A 66 8.02 -8.16 1.91
CA GLN A 66 9.02 -7.30 1.28
C GLN A 66 8.45 -6.74 -0.03
N ILE A 67 8.92 -5.55 -0.43
CA ILE A 67 8.47 -4.91 -1.67
C ILE A 67 8.95 -5.64 -2.93
N GLU A 68 9.91 -6.56 -2.77
CA GLU A 68 10.42 -7.52 -3.74
C GLU A 68 9.56 -8.79 -3.88
N ALA A 69 8.55 -8.97 -3.04
CA ALA A 69 7.64 -10.13 -3.05
C ALA A 69 6.30 -9.73 -2.42
N ILE A 70 5.48 -9.03 -3.20
CA ILE A 70 4.23 -8.43 -2.72
C ILE A 70 3.19 -9.55 -2.52
N PRO A 71 2.63 -9.73 -1.31
CA PRO A 71 1.69 -10.81 -1.01
C PRO A 71 0.27 -10.49 -1.48
N LEU A 72 0.14 -10.07 -2.74
CA LEU A 72 -1.12 -9.82 -3.43
C LEU A 72 -1.14 -10.57 -4.78
N PRO A 73 -2.32 -10.97 -5.28
CA PRO A 73 -2.46 -11.50 -6.62
C PRO A 73 -2.10 -10.47 -7.69
N ASP A 74 -1.98 -10.96 -8.91
CA ASP A 74 -1.81 -10.13 -10.11
C ASP A 74 -3.03 -9.21 -10.30
N ASP A 75 -2.86 -8.10 -11.03
CA ASP A 75 -3.95 -7.20 -11.44
C ASP A 75 -4.96 -6.83 -10.32
N THR A 76 -4.45 -6.58 -9.12
CA THR A 76 -5.28 -6.39 -7.91
C THR A 76 -5.48 -4.91 -7.54
N VAL A 77 -4.49 -4.06 -7.79
CA VAL A 77 -4.49 -2.66 -7.31
C VAL A 77 -4.61 -1.67 -8.46
N ASP A 78 -5.29 -0.55 -8.23
CA ASP A 78 -5.45 0.54 -9.21
C ASP A 78 -4.31 1.56 -9.11
N VAL A 79 -3.76 1.74 -7.90
CA VAL A 79 -2.72 2.73 -7.61
C VAL A 79 -1.66 2.16 -6.69
N ILE A 80 -0.39 2.36 -7.04
CA ILE A 80 0.74 2.10 -6.14
C ILE A 80 1.36 3.44 -5.72
N VAL A 81 1.54 3.61 -4.42
CA VAL A 81 2.29 4.72 -3.85
C VAL A 81 3.51 4.19 -3.12
N SER A 82 4.57 5.00 -3.10
CA SER A 82 5.78 4.69 -2.36
C SER A 82 6.46 5.99 -1.97
N ASN A 83 6.88 6.08 -0.71
CA ASN A 83 7.68 7.19 -0.23
C ASN A 83 9.12 6.71 0.05
N CYS A 84 10.00 6.90 -0.94
CA CYS A 84 11.44 6.63 -0.88
C CYS A 84 11.89 5.19 -0.57
N VAL A 85 11.02 4.23 -0.23
CA VAL A 85 11.46 2.87 0.16
C VAL A 85 12.11 2.11 -0.99
N ILE A 86 11.70 2.36 -2.24
CA ILE A 86 12.31 1.74 -3.43
C ILE A 86 13.81 2.04 -3.52
N ASN A 87 14.26 3.19 -3.02
CA ASN A 87 15.67 3.56 -3.02
C ASN A 87 16.51 2.64 -2.14
N LEU A 88 15.90 2.07 -1.09
CA LEU A 88 16.54 1.19 -0.10
C LEU A 88 16.61 -0.27 -0.57
N SER A 89 15.86 -0.63 -1.61
CA SER A 89 15.93 -1.98 -2.18
C SER A 89 17.25 -2.22 -2.92
N ALA A 90 17.82 -3.41 -2.71
CA ALA A 90 18.99 -3.91 -3.43
C ALA A 90 18.64 -4.43 -4.83
N ASP A 91 17.38 -4.84 -5.08
CA ASP A 91 16.91 -5.38 -6.36
C ASP A 91 15.71 -4.58 -6.88
N LYS A 92 16.00 -3.36 -7.35
CA LYS A 92 14.99 -2.43 -7.87
C LYS A 92 14.20 -3.02 -9.05
N ASP A 93 14.85 -3.83 -9.88
CA ASP A 93 14.18 -4.48 -11.00
C ASP A 93 13.10 -5.45 -10.52
N ARG A 94 13.37 -6.22 -9.46
CA ARG A 94 12.35 -7.09 -8.86
C ARG A 94 11.22 -6.29 -8.22
N VAL A 95 11.52 -5.19 -7.52
CA VAL A 95 10.48 -4.30 -6.98
C VAL A 95 9.57 -3.77 -8.08
N LEU A 96 10.14 -3.27 -9.18
CA LEU A 96 9.34 -2.75 -10.30
C LEU A 96 8.53 -3.85 -11.00
N ARG A 97 9.08 -5.06 -11.14
CA ARG A 97 8.34 -6.22 -11.66
C ARG A 97 7.16 -6.61 -10.77
N GLU A 98 7.38 -6.67 -9.46
CA GLU A 98 6.31 -7.00 -8.50
C GLU A 98 5.24 -5.91 -8.45
N ALA A 99 5.64 -4.64 -8.43
CA ALA A 99 4.72 -3.52 -8.51
C ALA A 99 3.87 -3.59 -9.78
N PHE A 100 4.50 -3.84 -10.94
CA PHE A 100 3.77 -3.99 -12.20
C PHE A 100 2.85 -5.22 -12.20
N ARG A 101 3.27 -6.35 -11.63
CA ARG A 101 2.47 -7.59 -11.54
C ARG A 101 1.15 -7.37 -10.81
N VAL A 102 1.19 -6.70 -9.66
CA VAL A 102 -0.02 -6.48 -8.84
C VAL A 102 -0.89 -5.32 -9.34
N LEU A 103 -0.36 -4.48 -10.22
CA LEU A 103 -1.07 -3.33 -10.79
C LEU A 103 -2.01 -3.80 -11.91
N LYS A 104 -3.27 -3.38 -11.85
CA LYS A 104 -4.25 -3.65 -12.92
C LYS A 104 -3.80 -3.05 -14.25
N PRO A 105 -4.28 -3.57 -15.40
CA PRO A 105 -4.11 -2.89 -16.68
C PRO A 105 -4.69 -1.48 -16.63
N GLY A 106 -3.84 -0.47 -16.90
CA GLY A 106 -4.23 0.94 -16.81
C GLY A 106 -4.12 1.56 -15.41
N GLY A 107 -3.70 0.79 -14.41
CA GLY A 107 -3.30 1.31 -13.10
C GLY A 107 -2.05 2.18 -13.19
N ARG A 108 -1.70 2.85 -12.09
CA ARG A 108 -0.57 3.78 -12.01
C ARG A 108 0.27 3.64 -10.75
#